data_AF-A0A7Y5A7S2-F1
#
_entry.id   AF-A0A7Y5A7S2-F1
#
_cell.length_a   1.000
_cell.length_b   1.000
_cell.length_c   1.000
_cell.angle_alpha   90.00
_cell.angle_beta   90.00
_cell.angle_gamma   90.00
#
_symmetry.space_group_name_H-M   'P 1'
#
loop_
_entity.id
_entity.type
_entity.pdbx_description
1 polymer ?
#
loop_
_entity_poly.entity_id
_entity_poly.type
_entity_poly.pdbx_seq_one_letter_code
_entity_poly.pdbx_strand_id
1 'polypeptide(L)'
;MKSICFYFQVHQPFRLRTYRFFDIGKNHYYYDEYINRMIMRRVAEKCYLPMNELLLAQIKEYGVQFKVSFSISGIAMEQMEMYAPEVLESFRKLVATGNVEILAETYGHSLSSLKSPDEFRYQVELHSKKVQELFGVTPTSFRNTELIYSDKIGEMVANMGFRVMLTEGAKHVLGWKSPNYMYTNAI
;
A
#
# COMPACT_ATOMS: atom_id res chain seq x y z
N MET A 1 25.35 -14.95 3.38
CA MET A 1 24.43 -14.40 4.40
C MET A 1 23.02 -14.45 3.82
N LYS A 2 22.01 -14.94 4.55
CA LYS A 2 20.62 -14.98 4.05
C LYS A 2 19.94 -13.67 4.42
N SER A 3 19.27 -13.03 3.47
CA SER A 3 18.47 -11.81 3.70
C SER A 3 17.01 -12.18 3.87
N ILE A 4 16.31 -11.50 4.78
CA ILE A 4 14.87 -11.61 4.97
C ILE A 4 14.27 -10.27 4.55
N CYS A 5 13.25 -10.29 3.69
CA CYS A 5 12.54 -9.10 3.23
C CYS A 5 11.12 -9.11 3.80
N PHE A 6 10.86 -8.24 4.76
CA PHE A 6 9.51 -8.04 5.28
C PHE A 6 8.74 -7.04 4.43
N TYR A 7 7.55 -7.45 4.04
CA TYR A 7 6.60 -6.64 3.29
C TYR A 7 5.24 -6.69 3.98
N PHE A 8 4.68 -5.52 4.29
CA PHE A 8 3.40 -5.37 4.95
C PHE A 8 2.41 -4.60 4.07
N GLN A 9 1.20 -5.16 3.92
CA GLN A 9 0.07 -4.52 3.25
C GLN A 9 -0.81 -3.79 4.25
N VAL A 10 -1.08 -2.52 3.99
CA VAL A 10 -2.01 -1.69 4.77
C VAL A 10 -3.09 -1.14 3.84
N HIS A 11 -4.27 -1.73 3.94
CA HIS A 11 -5.42 -1.33 3.16
C HIS A 11 -6.68 -1.31 4.02
N GLN A 12 -7.45 -0.23 3.89
CA GLN A 12 -8.73 -0.06 4.55
C GLN A 12 -9.69 0.63 3.56
N PRO A 13 -10.76 -0.04 3.10
CA PRO A 13 -11.75 0.60 2.23
C PRO A 13 -12.70 1.50 3.02
N PHE A 14 -13.27 2.51 2.38
CA PHE A 14 -14.41 3.25 2.93
C PHE A 14 -15.67 2.38 2.86
N ARG A 15 -16.41 2.31 3.96
CA ARG A 15 -17.75 1.74 4.03
C ARG A 15 -18.75 2.78 3.55
N LEU A 16 -19.62 2.33 2.66
CA LEU A 16 -20.73 3.12 2.17
C LEU A 16 -21.94 2.91 3.07
N ARG A 17 -22.72 3.96 3.28
CA ARG A 17 -24.03 3.80 3.94
C ARG A 17 -24.97 3.01 3.02
N THR A 18 -26.03 2.47 3.61
CA THR A 18 -27.13 1.95 2.79
C THR A 18 -27.80 3.11 2.05
N TYR A 19 -27.65 3.15 0.73
CA TYR A 19 -28.22 4.16 -0.14
C TYR A 19 -29.43 3.59 -0.87
N ARG A 20 -30.64 4.06 -0.55
CA ARG A 20 -31.89 3.55 -1.11
C ARG A 20 -32.39 4.46 -2.23
N PHE A 21 -33.29 3.94 -3.06
CA PHE A 21 -33.93 4.72 -4.13
C PHE A 21 -34.54 6.04 -3.62
N PHE A 22 -35.12 6.03 -2.41
CA PHE A 22 -35.71 7.22 -1.79
C PHE A 22 -34.70 8.30 -1.34
N ASP A 23 -33.41 7.98 -1.28
CA ASP A 23 -32.34 8.92 -0.97
C ASP A 23 -31.91 9.78 -2.18
N ILE A 24 -32.26 9.35 -3.40
CA ILE A 24 -31.90 10.04 -4.64
C ILE A 24 -32.47 11.46 -4.64
N GLY A 25 -31.59 12.46 -4.83
CA GLY A 25 -31.94 13.88 -4.83
C GLY A 25 -32.23 14.49 -3.45
N LYS A 26 -32.10 13.70 -2.37
CA LYS A 26 -32.31 14.18 -0.98
C LYS A 26 -31.04 14.15 -0.14
N ASN A 27 -30.27 13.07 -0.23
CA ASN A 27 -29.06 12.91 0.55
C ASN A 27 -27.93 12.46 -0.36
N HIS A 28 -26.90 13.30 -0.48
CA HIS A 28 -25.71 13.08 -1.31
C HIS A 28 -24.50 12.58 -0.51
N TYR A 29 -24.68 12.32 0.79
CA TYR A 29 -23.66 11.66 1.59
C TYR A 29 -23.67 10.17 1.23
N TYR A 30 -22.53 9.56 0.88
CA TYR A 30 -22.46 8.14 0.51
C TYR A 30 -21.70 7.29 1.52
N TYR A 31 -20.88 7.89 2.38
CA TYR A 31 -20.06 7.17 3.35
C TYR A 31 -20.81 6.89 4.65
N ASP A 32 -20.42 5.83 5.34
CA ASP A 32 -20.82 5.60 6.73
C ASP A 32 -19.72 6.11 7.66
N GLU A 33 -19.80 7.38 8.07
CA GLU A 33 -18.77 8.01 8.91
C GLU A 33 -18.56 7.30 10.23
N TYR A 34 -19.65 6.86 10.84
CA TYR A 34 -19.59 6.20 12.14
C TYR A 34 -18.82 4.89 12.03
N ILE A 35 -19.18 4.05 11.06
CA ILE A 35 -18.51 2.77 10.83
C ILE A 35 -17.07 2.98 10.39
N ASN A 36 -16.79 3.92 9.47
CA ASN A 36 -15.44 4.19 8.99
C ASN A 36 -14.52 4.63 10.13
N ARG A 37 -14.93 5.62 10.92
CA ARG A 37 -14.18 6.10 12.09
C ARG A 37 -13.97 4.99 13.10
N MET A 38 -15.03 4.24 13.44
CA MET A 38 -14.97 3.18 14.44
C MET A 38 -14.02 2.05 14.01
N ILE A 39 -14.09 1.61 12.75
CA ILE A 39 -13.18 0.57 12.24
C ILE A 39 -11.75 1.08 12.21
N MET A 40 -11.49 2.27 11.64
CA MET A 40 -10.14 2.81 11.55
C MET A 40 -9.52 2.96 12.95
N ARG A 41 -10.25 3.49 13.92
CA ARG A 41 -9.77 3.62 15.31
C ARG A 41 -9.47 2.29 15.96
N ARG A 42 -10.35 1.30 15.79
CA ARG A 42 -10.12 -0.05 16.31
C ARG A 42 -8.86 -0.70 15.72
N VAL A 43 -8.64 -0.54 14.41
CA VAL A 43 -7.46 -1.11 13.74
C VAL A 43 -6.20 -0.33 14.12
N ALA A 44 -6.27 1.00 14.26
CA ALA A 44 -5.19 1.83 14.74
C ALA A 44 -4.67 1.35 16.11
N GLU A 45 -5.56 1.20 17.09
CA GLU A 45 -5.22 0.81 18.46
C GLU A 45 -4.74 -0.64 18.58
N LYS A 46 -5.32 -1.56 17.81
CA LYS A 46 -5.04 -3.00 17.94
C LYS A 46 -3.94 -3.52 17.02
N CYS A 47 -3.61 -2.79 15.96
CA CYS A 47 -2.72 -3.29 14.91
C CYS A 47 -1.63 -2.26 14.57
N TYR A 48 -2.00 -1.10 14.02
CA TYR A 48 -1.01 -0.20 13.43
C TYR A 48 -0.07 0.42 14.46
N LEU A 49 -0.59 0.97 15.55
CA LEU A 49 0.24 1.61 16.58
C LEU A 49 1.15 0.58 17.29
N PRO A 50 0.64 -0.56 17.80
CA PRO A 50 1.51 -1.55 18.44
C PRO A 50 2.57 -2.13 17.50
N MET A 51 2.21 -2.38 16.24
CA MET A 51 3.16 -2.90 15.26
C MET A 51 4.23 -1.88 14.91
N ASN A 52 3.86 -0.61 14.71
CA ASN A 52 4.82 0.44 14.38
C ASN A 52 5.76 0.73 15.55
N GLU A 53 5.29 0.66 16.80
CA GLU A 53 6.13 0.75 17.99
C GLU A 53 7.13 -0.40 18.08
N LEU A 54 6.68 -1.64 17.84
CA LEU A 54 7.54 -2.82 17.80
C LEU A 54 8.62 -2.67 16.73
N LEU A 55 8.23 -2.34 15.50
CA LEU A 55 9.17 -2.16 14.39
C LEU A 55 10.16 -1.04 14.66
N LEU A 56 9.73 0.07 15.25
CA LEU A 56 10.61 1.16 15.63
C LEU A 56 11.64 0.71 16.69
N ALA A 57 11.22 -0.09 17.68
CA ALA A 57 12.13 -0.65 18.67
C ALA A 57 13.18 -1.57 18.01
N GLN A 58 12.76 -2.44 17.10
CA GLN A 58 13.68 -3.33 16.37
C GLN A 58 14.65 -2.55 15.48
N ILE A 59 14.19 -1.50 14.79
CA ILE A 59 15.06 -0.62 14.00
C ILE A 59 16.09 0.10 14.89
N LYS A 60 15.70 0.55 16.09
CA LYS A 60 16.64 1.17 17.04
C LYS A 60 17.68 0.20 17.57
N GLU A 61 17.30 -1.05 17.80
CA GLU A 61 18.18 -2.11 18.30
C GLU A 61 19.20 -2.56 17.24
N TYR A 62 18.74 -2.84 16.03
CA TYR A 62 19.56 -3.45 14.97
C TYR A 62 20.08 -2.47 13.91
N GLY A 63 19.58 -1.22 13.91
CA GLY A 63 19.96 -0.18 12.97
C GLY A 63 19.75 -0.60 11.51
N VAL A 64 20.75 -0.33 10.67
CA VAL A 64 20.72 -0.59 9.21
C VAL A 64 20.59 -2.07 8.84
N GLN A 65 20.76 -2.99 9.80
CA GLN A 65 20.61 -4.42 9.56
C GLN A 65 19.14 -4.87 9.56
N PHE A 66 18.24 -4.08 10.14
CA PHE A 66 16.81 -4.39 10.16
C PHE A 66 16.04 -3.38 9.31
N LYS A 67 15.46 -3.88 8.21
CA LYS A 67 14.70 -3.08 7.24
C LYS A 67 13.36 -3.71 6.96
N VAL A 68 12.36 -2.88 6.73
CA VAL A 68 11.00 -3.32 6.39
C VAL A 68 10.43 -2.48 5.28
N SER A 69 9.37 -2.98 4.65
CA SER A 69 8.71 -2.31 3.54
C SER A 69 7.19 -2.31 3.72
N PHE A 70 6.52 -1.23 3.32
CA PHE A 70 5.08 -1.07 3.44
C PHE A 70 4.44 -0.64 2.13
N SER A 71 3.33 -1.28 1.78
CA SER A 71 2.38 -0.80 0.77
C SER A 71 1.16 -0.28 1.52
N ILE A 72 0.93 1.03 1.47
CA ILE A 72 -0.20 1.69 2.13
C ILE A 72 -1.07 2.32 1.05
N SER A 73 -2.29 1.80 0.84
CA SER A 73 -3.17 2.31 -0.22
C SER A 73 -3.56 3.78 0.02
N GLY A 74 -3.84 4.52 -1.06
CA GLY A 74 -4.23 5.94 -1.00
C GLY A 74 -5.39 6.19 -0.06
N ILE A 75 -6.46 5.40 -0.22
CA ILE A 75 -7.65 5.51 0.63
C ILE A 75 -7.40 5.14 2.10
N ALA A 76 -6.40 4.29 2.40
CA ALA A 76 -6.03 4.01 3.78
C ALA A 76 -5.30 5.22 4.39
N MET A 77 -4.43 5.88 3.62
CA MET A 77 -3.78 7.13 4.04
C MET A 77 -4.81 8.22 4.31
N GLU A 78 -5.80 8.41 3.44
CA GLU A 78 -6.91 9.35 3.64
C GLU A 78 -7.70 9.06 4.92
N GLN A 79 -8.06 7.78 5.16
CA GLN A 79 -8.76 7.41 6.38
C GLN A 79 -7.92 7.64 7.64
N MET A 80 -6.60 7.46 7.58
CA MET A 80 -5.71 7.79 8.69
C MET A 80 -5.71 9.30 8.95
N GLU A 81 -5.63 10.15 7.91
CA GLU A 81 -5.72 11.60 8.07
C GLU A 81 -7.03 12.04 8.74
N MET A 82 -8.15 11.43 8.34
CA MET A 82 -9.48 11.78 8.86
C MET A 82 -9.75 11.28 10.27
N TYR A 83 -9.32 10.05 10.58
CA TYR A 83 -9.81 9.34 11.76
C TYR A 83 -8.73 8.92 12.76
N ALA A 84 -7.47 8.81 12.33
CA ALA A 84 -6.37 8.32 13.16
C ALA A 84 -5.01 8.95 12.77
N PRO A 85 -4.87 10.29 12.85
CA PRO A 85 -3.66 10.99 12.42
C PRO A 85 -2.40 10.54 13.19
N GLU A 86 -2.56 10.02 14.41
CA GLU A 86 -1.48 9.42 15.19
C GLU A 86 -0.84 8.20 14.52
N VAL A 87 -1.60 7.43 13.73
CA VAL A 87 -1.08 6.30 12.95
C VAL A 87 -0.18 6.81 11.84
N LEU A 88 -0.61 7.83 11.12
CA LEU A 88 0.18 8.42 10.06
C LEU A 88 1.49 8.99 10.60
N GLU A 89 1.44 9.63 11.76
CA GLU A 89 2.63 10.12 12.47
C GLU A 89 3.58 8.97 12.87
N SER A 90 3.04 7.83 13.32
CA SER A 90 3.86 6.65 13.62
C SER A 90 4.57 6.09 12.37
N PHE A 91 3.92 6.09 11.20
CA PHE A 91 4.56 5.70 9.94
C PHE A 91 5.64 6.71 9.53
N ARG A 92 5.41 8.02 9.68
CA ARG A 92 6.43 9.05 9.44
C ARG A 92 7.66 8.84 10.30
N LYS A 93 7.50 8.52 11.59
CA LYS A 93 8.61 8.19 12.49
C LYS A 93 9.41 6.98 12.00
N LEU A 94 8.73 5.94 11.50
CA LEU A 94 9.39 4.79 10.90
C LEU A 94 10.18 5.16 9.63
N VAL A 95 9.57 5.89 8.70
CA VAL A 95 10.23 6.35 7.46
C VAL A 95 11.45 7.23 7.77
N ALA A 96 11.34 8.13 8.75
CA ALA A 96 12.42 9.02 9.16
C ALA A 96 13.67 8.29 9.70
N THR A 97 13.57 7.00 10.05
CA THR A 97 14.74 6.19 10.42
C THR A 97 15.66 5.86 9.23
N GLY A 98 15.18 5.99 8.00
CA GLY A 98 15.89 5.56 6.79
C GLY A 98 15.90 4.04 6.57
N ASN A 99 15.26 3.25 7.45
CA ASN A 99 15.21 1.79 7.38
C ASN A 99 13.85 1.24 6.90
N VAL A 100 12.96 2.12 6.44
CA VAL A 100 11.63 1.75 5.94
C VAL A 100 11.44 2.25 4.51
N GLU A 101 11.06 1.33 3.63
CA GLU A 101 10.66 1.63 2.25
C GLU A 101 9.13 1.73 2.15
N ILE A 102 8.63 2.75 1.44
CA ILE A 102 7.22 2.82 1.04
C ILE A 102 7.10 2.44 -0.44
N LEU A 103 6.30 1.42 -0.70
CA LEU A 103 6.03 0.89 -2.03
C LEU A 103 4.91 1.70 -2.68
N ALA A 104 4.98 1.86 -4.00
CA ALA A 104 3.87 2.35 -4.79
C ALA A 104 2.83 1.25 -5.01
N GLU A 105 1.56 1.64 -5.03
CA GLU A 105 0.42 0.82 -5.44
C GLU A 105 -0.64 1.71 -6.10
N THR A 106 -1.80 1.16 -6.45
CA THR A 106 -2.92 1.98 -6.93
C THR A 106 -3.58 2.75 -5.77
N TYR A 107 -4.02 3.99 -6.00
CA TYR A 107 -4.64 4.83 -4.98
C TYR A 107 -5.83 4.15 -4.27
N GLY A 108 -6.76 3.59 -5.05
CA GLY A 108 -7.97 2.97 -4.54
C GLY A 108 -7.82 1.49 -4.17
N HIS A 109 -6.60 0.94 -4.23
CA HIS A 109 -6.37 -0.52 -4.17
C HIS A 109 -7.23 -1.27 -5.21
N SER A 110 -7.23 -0.74 -6.44
CA SER A 110 -8.12 -1.16 -7.52
C SER A 110 -7.48 -2.22 -8.41
N LEU A 111 -8.31 -2.86 -9.22
CA LEU A 111 -7.89 -3.80 -10.27
C LEU A 111 -7.72 -3.10 -11.64
N SER A 112 -7.42 -1.80 -11.64
CA SER A 112 -7.32 -0.97 -12.86
C SER A 112 -6.30 -1.51 -13.87
N SER A 113 -5.20 -2.10 -13.39
CA SER A 113 -4.17 -2.76 -14.21
C SER A 113 -4.69 -3.87 -15.13
N LEU A 114 -5.84 -4.46 -14.81
CA LEU A 114 -6.47 -5.51 -15.62
C LEU A 114 -7.38 -4.98 -16.73
N LYS A 115 -7.72 -3.69 -16.73
CA LYS A 115 -8.78 -3.14 -17.58
C LYS A 115 -8.41 -1.89 -18.34
N SER A 116 -7.75 -0.94 -17.69
CA SER A 116 -7.46 0.37 -18.28
C SER A 116 -6.06 0.82 -17.89
N PRO A 117 -5.09 0.79 -18.84
CA PRO A 117 -3.74 1.30 -18.62
C PRO A 117 -3.71 2.76 -18.17
N ASP A 118 -4.62 3.59 -18.69
CA ASP A 118 -4.66 5.02 -18.35
C ASP A 118 -5.19 5.26 -16.94
N GLU A 119 -6.25 4.54 -16.54
CA GLU A 119 -6.75 4.58 -15.16
C GLU A 119 -5.71 4.02 -14.18
N PHE A 120 -5.01 2.95 -14.57
CA PHE A 120 -3.94 2.38 -13.77
C PHE A 120 -2.82 3.39 -13.54
N ARG A 121 -2.30 4.01 -14.61
CA ARG A 121 -1.27 5.05 -14.52
C ARG A 121 -1.73 6.22 -13.65
N TYR A 122 -2.94 6.72 -13.87
CA TYR A 122 -3.51 7.82 -13.10
C TYR A 122 -3.56 7.50 -11.59
N GLN A 123 -4.05 6.31 -11.22
CA GLN A 123 -4.10 5.92 -9.81
C GLN A 123 -2.71 5.74 -9.18
N VAL A 124 -1.73 5.26 -9.94
CA VAL A 124 -0.35 5.08 -9.46
C VAL A 124 0.36 6.43 -9.28
N GLU A 125 0.14 7.38 -10.19
CA GLU A 125 0.64 8.75 -10.07
C GLU A 125 0.03 9.48 -8.87
N LEU A 126 -1.29 9.37 -8.69
CA LEU A 126 -1.99 9.95 -7.55
C LEU A 126 -1.50 9.36 -6.22
N HIS A 127 -1.24 8.05 -6.19
CA HIS A 127 -0.70 7.36 -5.01
C HIS A 127 0.72 7.83 -4.71
N SER A 128 1.59 7.84 -5.71
CA SER A 128 2.99 8.26 -5.57
C SER A 128 3.09 9.71 -5.09
N LYS A 129 2.23 10.59 -5.61
CA LYS A 129 2.13 11.99 -5.14
C LYS A 129 1.75 12.06 -3.67
N LYS A 130 0.72 11.30 -3.24
CA LYS A 130 0.28 11.26 -1.85
C LYS A 130 1.37 10.72 -0.91
N VAL A 131 2.12 9.70 -1.34
CA VAL A 131 3.27 9.19 -0.59
C VAL A 131 4.34 10.27 -0.41
N GLN A 132 4.68 10.99 -1.48
CA GLN A 132 5.64 12.09 -1.41
C GLN A 132 5.16 13.22 -0.48
N GLU A 133 3.88 13.60 -0.54
CA GLU A 133 3.27 14.61 0.34
C GLU A 133 3.31 14.20 1.82
N LEU A 134 3.02 12.93 2.11
CA LEU A 134 2.86 12.46 3.49
C LEU A 134 4.16 12.03 4.16
N PHE A 135 5.08 11.44 3.40
CA PHE A 135 6.28 10.79 3.92
C PHE A 135 7.58 11.41 3.41
N GLY A 136 7.53 12.31 2.42
CA GLY A 136 8.71 12.95 1.87
C GLY A 136 9.58 12.05 0.99
N VAL A 137 9.12 10.85 0.64
CA VAL A 137 9.86 9.86 -0.15
C VAL A 137 9.17 9.58 -1.48
N THR A 138 9.96 9.29 -2.51
CA THR A 138 9.46 8.83 -3.81
C THR A 138 9.59 7.31 -3.90
N PRO A 139 8.48 6.55 -4.08
CA PRO A 139 8.56 5.10 -4.22
C PRO A 139 9.37 4.67 -5.44
N THR A 140 10.22 3.66 -5.28
CA THR A 140 11.01 3.06 -6.38
C THR A 140 10.61 1.63 -6.70
N SER A 141 9.92 0.99 -5.77
CA SER A 141 9.42 -0.38 -5.88
C SER A 141 7.90 -0.35 -5.93
N PHE A 142 7.34 -1.21 -6.76
CA PHE A 142 5.91 -1.27 -7.01
C PHE A 142 5.32 -2.58 -6.52
N ARG A 143 4.09 -2.52 -6.04
CA ARG A 143 3.29 -3.69 -5.74
C ARG A 143 1.88 -3.45 -6.29
N ASN A 144 1.43 -4.33 -7.17
CA ASN A 144 0.07 -4.28 -7.69
C ASN A 144 -0.93 -4.89 -6.72
N THR A 145 -2.19 -4.47 -6.80
CA THR A 145 -3.30 -5.00 -6.01
C THR A 145 -3.32 -6.53 -6.06
N GLU A 146 -3.44 -7.16 -4.89
CA GLU A 146 -3.37 -8.62 -4.70
C GLU A 146 -2.14 -9.32 -5.33
N LEU A 147 -1.03 -8.60 -5.49
CA LEU A 147 0.20 -9.09 -6.14
C LEU A 147 -0.01 -9.62 -7.57
N ILE A 148 -1.09 -9.15 -8.23
CA ILE A 148 -1.44 -9.59 -9.58
C ILE A 148 -0.35 -9.14 -10.55
N TYR A 149 0.15 -10.10 -11.32
CA TYR A 149 1.21 -9.88 -12.29
C TYR A 149 0.88 -10.49 -13.65
N SER A 150 1.33 -9.82 -14.70
CA SER A 150 1.55 -10.36 -16.03
C SER A 150 2.70 -9.59 -16.67
N ASP A 151 3.35 -10.15 -17.68
CA ASP A 151 4.44 -9.46 -18.40
C ASP A 151 4.01 -8.07 -18.91
N LYS A 152 2.76 -7.92 -19.35
CA LYS A 152 2.20 -6.60 -19.73
C LYS A 152 2.09 -5.63 -18.56
N ILE A 153 1.69 -6.11 -17.38
CA ILE A 153 1.63 -5.26 -16.17
C ILE A 153 3.05 -4.88 -15.75
N GLY A 154 4.00 -5.81 -15.80
CA GLY A 154 5.42 -5.56 -15.53
C GLY A 154 5.99 -4.47 -16.44
N GLU A 155 5.69 -4.54 -17.75
CA GLU A 155 6.07 -3.52 -18.73
C GLU A 155 5.45 -2.16 -18.42
N MET A 156 4.14 -2.10 -18.12
CA MET A 156 3.49 -0.84 -17.72
C MET A 156 4.14 -0.22 -16.48
N VAL A 157 4.47 -1.04 -15.48
CA VAL A 157 5.14 -0.60 -14.24
C VAL A 157 6.56 -0.11 -14.52
N ALA A 158 7.32 -0.82 -15.35
CA ALA A 158 8.66 -0.40 -15.77
C ALA A 158 8.63 0.92 -16.56
N ASN A 159 7.65 1.10 -17.45
CA ASN A 159 7.44 2.33 -18.23
C ASN A 159 7.08 3.54 -17.35
N MET A 160 6.52 3.31 -16.14
CA MET A 160 6.31 4.36 -15.14
C MET A 160 7.58 4.69 -14.33
N GLY A 161 8.71 3.99 -14.56
CA GLY A 161 10.00 4.26 -13.94
C GLY A 161 10.29 3.46 -12.66
N PHE A 162 9.43 2.52 -12.29
CA PHE A 162 9.68 1.64 -11.14
C PHE A 162 10.74 0.60 -11.47
N ARG A 163 11.61 0.31 -10.48
CA ARG A 163 12.79 -0.56 -10.66
C ARG A 163 12.51 -2.02 -10.34
N VAL A 164 11.56 -2.26 -9.45
CA VAL A 164 11.21 -3.58 -8.93
C VAL A 164 9.70 -3.67 -8.81
N MET A 165 9.14 -4.83 -9.16
CA MET A 165 7.74 -5.14 -8.89
C MET A 165 7.65 -6.41 -8.05
N LEU A 166 6.87 -6.35 -6.98
CA LEU A 166 6.55 -7.52 -6.16
C LEU A 166 5.43 -8.31 -6.84
N THR A 167 5.57 -9.64 -6.85
CA THR A 167 4.58 -10.58 -7.36
C THR A 167 4.40 -11.74 -6.37
N GLU A 168 3.32 -12.49 -6.54
CA GLU A 168 3.05 -13.68 -5.76
C GLU A 168 4.06 -14.81 -6.06
N GLY A 169 4.22 -15.69 -5.07
CA GLY A 169 5.20 -16.78 -5.10
C GLY A 169 4.56 -18.17 -5.07
N ALA A 170 3.29 -18.32 -5.44
CA ALA A 170 2.63 -19.61 -5.40
C ALA A 170 3.27 -20.57 -6.41
N LYS A 171 3.40 -21.83 -5.99
CA LYS A 171 4.07 -22.88 -6.78
C LYS A 171 3.49 -23.04 -8.19
N HIS A 172 2.18 -22.85 -8.34
CA HIS A 172 1.50 -23.00 -9.63
C HIS A 172 1.80 -21.86 -10.61
N VAL A 173 2.19 -20.68 -10.13
CA VAL A 173 2.63 -19.54 -10.96
C VAL A 173 4.12 -19.64 -11.27
N LEU A 174 4.93 -20.01 -10.28
CA LEU A 174 6.39 -20.07 -10.44
C LEU A 174 6.89 -21.30 -11.21
N GLY A 175 6.17 -22.42 -11.16
CA GLY A 175 6.64 -23.68 -11.74
C GLY A 175 7.95 -24.13 -11.10
N TRP A 176 9.04 -24.14 -11.88
CA TRP A 176 10.39 -24.47 -11.40
C TRP A 176 11.15 -23.28 -10.79
N LYS A 177 10.62 -22.06 -10.90
CA LYS A 177 11.19 -20.84 -10.33
C LYS A 177 11.02 -20.83 -8.81
N SER A 178 11.90 -20.12 -8.12
CA SER A 178 11.84 -19.88 -6.68
C SER A 178 11.49 -18.42 -6.37
N PRO A 179 10.66 -18.14 -5.35
CA PRO A 179 10.30 -16.78 -4.95
C PRO A 179 11.47 -16.00 -4.31
N ASN A 180 12.60 -16.68 -4.04
CA ASN A 180 13.79 -16.09 -3.42
C ASN A 180 14.77 -15.49 -4.45
N TYR A 181 14.40 -15.44 -5.74
CA TYR A 181 15.23 -14.88 -6.80
C TYR A 181 14.48 -13.77 -7.51
N MET A 182 15.25 -12.83 -8.06
CA MET A 182 14.76 -11.78 -8.93
C MET A 182 14.69 -12.30 -10.37
N TYR A 183 13.60 -11.98 -11.06
CA TYR A 183 13.41 -12.29 -12.46
C TYR A 183 13.18 -11.00 -13.24
N THR A 184 13.60 -10.99 -14.50
CA THR A 184 13.24 -9.94 -15.45
C THR A 184 12.02 -10.39 -16.23
N ASN A 185 11.21 -9.41 -16.62
CA ASN A 185 10.15 -9.61 -17.59
C ASN A 185 10.72 -10.18 -18.91
N ALA A 186 9.91 -10.95 -19.64
CA ALA A 186 10.26 -11.52 -20.94
C ALA A 186 10.04 -10.56 -22.11
N ILE A 187 9.31 -9.46 -21.89
CA ILE A 187 9.07 -8.38 -22.86
C ILE A 187 9.71 -7.07 -22.40
#